data_AF-A0A1H5NSP8-F1
#
_entry.id   AF-A0A1H5NSP8-F1
#
_cell.length_a   1.000
_cell.length_b   1.000
_cell.length_c   1.000
_cell.angle_alpha   90.00
_cell.angle_beta   90.00
_cell.angle_gamma   90.00
#
_symmetry.space_group_name_H-M   'P 1'
#
loop_
_entity.id
_entity.type
_entity.pdbx_description
1 polymer ?
#
loop_
_entity_poly.entity_id
_entity_poly.type
_entity_poly.pdbx_seq_one_letter_code
_entity_poly.pdbx_strand_id
1 'polypeptide(L)'
;MECRPGLGQAPPRHPRRTGLARRPGLVALRDRLGEHAGPERGDLTGPNPIDRGKKGSKIHLVTERTGLPLSIGISGANLHDSQALDPLVRGIPPVRSRRGLRRRRPAKLYADKGYDHLRGWLRQPGIRHRIARKGIESSTWLGRHRWTIERTMSWLGGCRRLHRRYERKAEHFLAFTAIACNLICYRRLAK
;
A
#
# COMPACT_ATOMS: atom_id res chain seq x y z
N MET A 1 55.17 -26.28 -44.80
CA MET A 1 54.86 -24.86 -44.50
C MET A 1 53.36 -24.68 -44.67
N GLU A 2 52.56 -24.95 -43.65
CA GLU A 2 52.17 -23.98 -42.61
C GLU A 2 51.55 -22.70 -43.19
N CYS A 3 50.22 -22.59 -43.09
CA CYS A 3 49.55 -21.69 -42.12
C CYS A 3 48.06 -21.58 -42.46
N ARG A 4 47.19 -22.03 -41.55
CA ARG A 4 45.84 -21.44 -41.38
C ARG A 4 46.00 -20.11 -40.63
N PRO A 5 45.19 -19.08 -40.93
CA PRO A 5 44.06 -18.75 -40.05
C PRO A 5 42.85 -18.27 -40.91
N GLY A 6 41.60 -18.20 -40.48
CA GLY A 6 40.95 -18.16 -39.18
C GLY A 6 39.62 -17.42 -39.44
N LEU A 7 38.49 -18.09 -39.20
CA LEU A 7 37.14 -17.55 -39.35
C LEU A 7 36.93 -16.34 -38.44
N GLY A 8 36.85 -15.13 -39.03
CA GLY A 8 36.40 -13.94 -38.32
C GLY A 8 34.88 -13.90 -38.20
N GLN A 9 34.35 -14.39 -37.08
CA GLN A 9 32.94 -14.27 -36.74
C GLN A 9 32.60 -12.81 -36.41
N ALA A 10 31.50 -12.30 -36.97
CA ALA A 10 30.94 -11.00 -36.63
C ALA A 10 30.60 -10.92 -35.12
N PRO A 11 30.86 -9.80 -34.44
CA PRO A 11 30.60 -9.67 -33.01
C PRO A 11 29.11 -9.80 -32.71
N PRO A 12 28.72 -10.48 -31.61
CA PRO A 12 27.33 -10.60 -31.22
C PRO A 12 26.75 -9.22 -30.90
N ARG A 13 25.66 -8.86 -31.58
CA ARG A 13 24.88 -7.66 -31.28
C ARG A 13 24.39 -7.74 -29.84
N HIS A 14 24.93 -6.90 -28.97
CA HIS A 14 24.47 -6.75 -27.60
C HIS A 14 22.95 -6.52 -27.58
N PRO A 15 22.17 -7.28 -26.79
CA PRO A 15 20.77 -6.96 -26.60
C PRO A 15 20.69 -5.60 -25.92
N ARG A 16 20.10 -4.61 -26.63
CA ARG A 16 19.67 -3.34 -26.03
C ARG A 16 18.94 -3.65 -24.74
N ARG A 17 19.46 -3.15 -23.61
CA ARG A 17 18.81 -3.20 -22.30
C ARG A 17 17.42 -2.59 -22.44
N THR A 18 16.43 -3.43 -22.68
CA THR A 18 15.01 -3.04 -22.64
C THR A 18 14.73 -2.73 -21.18
N GLY A 19 14.49 -1.44 -20.90
CA GLY A 19 14.18 -0.93 -19.58
C GLY A 19 13.16 -1.83 -18.88
N LEU A 20 13.52 -2.26 -17.68
CA LEU A 20 12.72 -3.14 -16.84
C LEU A 20 11.31 -2.55 -16.73
N ALA A 21 10.37 -3.15 -17.47
CA ALA A 21 9.01 -2.67 -17.58
C ALA A 21 8.37 -2.64 -16.19
N ARG A 22 8.11 -1.43 -15.68
CA ARG A 22 7.33 -1.18 -14.47
C ARG A 22 5.94 -1.78 -14.68
N ARG A 23 5.73 -3.00 -14.20
CA ARG A 23 4.42 -3.67 -14.16
C ARG A 23 3.53 -2.93 -13.15
N PRO A 24 2.52 -2.15 -13.55
CA PRO A 24 1.65 -1.46 -12.61
C PRO A 24 0.58 -2.45 -12.18
N GLY A 25 0.62 -2.87 -10.92
CA GLY A 25 -0.35 -3.83 -10.44
C GLY A 25 0.06 -4.48 -9.14
N LEU A 26 0.51 -3.67 -8.19
CA LEU A 26 0.71 -4.13 -6.83
C LEU A 26 0.07 -3.10 -5.94
N VAL A 27 -1.03 -3.49 -5.30
CA VAL A 27 -1.50 -2.78 -4.13
C VAL A 27 -1.08 -3.59 -2.92
N ALA A 28 -0.34 -2.98 -2.00
CA ALA A 28 -0.16 -3.53 -0.67
C ALA A 28 -1.10 -2.78 0.28
N LEU A 29 -1.75 -3.50 1.18
CA LEU A 29 -2.54 -2.94 2.28
C LEU A 29 -1.90 -3.39 3.59
N ARG A 30 -1.59 -2.41 4.45
CA ARG A 30 -1.35 -2.66 5.87
C ARG A 30 -1.58 -1.41 6.69
N ASP A 31 -2.07 -1.65 7.89
CA ASP A 31 -2.39 -0.64 8.89
C ASP A 31 -1.36 -0.69 10.01
N ARG A 32 -0.93 0.49 10.47
CA ARG A 32 -0.60 0.80 11.87
C ARG A 32 0.07 2.16 12.01
N LEU A 33 -0.78 3.16 12.23
CA LEU A 33 -0.51 4.27 13.14
C LEU A 33 -1.74 4.33 14.04
N GLY A 34 -1.59 3.88 15.29
CA GLY A 34 -2.62 4.04 16.32
C GLY A 34 -2.37 5.40 16.95
N GLU A 35 -2.99 6.44 16.41
CA GLU A 35 -2.74 7.80 16.86
C GLU A 35 -3.61 8.09 18.07
N HIS A 36 -2.96 8.42 19.20
CA HIS A 36 -3.66 8.80 20.42
C HIS A 36 -4.43 10.09 20.16
N ALA A 37 -5.74 10.07 20.41
CA ALA A 37 -6.52 11.29 20.44
C ALA A 37 -6.17 12.08 21.72
N GLY A 38 -6.14 13.41 21.62
CA GLY A 38 -6.21 14.28 22.80
C GLY A 38 -7.45 13.97 23.67
N PRO A 39 -7.57 14.56 24.87
CA PRO A 39 -8.61 14.23 25.86
C PRO A 39 -10.06 14.41 25.36
N GLU A 40 -10.27 15.05 24.21
CA GLU A 40 -11.60 15.41 23.71
C GLU A 40 -12.06 14.50 22.57
N ARG A 41 -13.30 14.05 22.72
CA ARG A 41 -13.98 13.03 21.91
C ARG A 41 -14.21 13.54 20.50
N GLY A 42 -13.59 12.89 19.52
CA GLY A 42 -13.75 13.18 18.10
C GLY A 42 -14.39 12.04 17.31
N ASP A 43 -14.97 12.32 16.14
CA ASP A 43 -15.53 11.30 15.25
C ASP A 43 -14.46 10.30 14.79
N LEU A 44 -14.85 9.06 14.48
CA LEU A 44 -13.96 7.96 14.11
C LEU A 44 -12.81 7.75 15.11
N THR A 45 -13.09 7.92 16.40
CA THR A 45 -12.22 7.48 17.50
C THR A 45 -12.86 6.31 18.21
N GLY A 46 -12.05 5.31 18.58
CA GLY A 46 -12.54 4.10 19.25
C GLY A 46 -11.55 3.64 20.31
N PRO A 47 -12.01 2.86 21.31
CA PRO A 47 -11.13 2.30 22.32
C PRO A 47 -10.14 1.33 21.65
N ASN A 48 -8.85 1.55 21.85
CA ASN A 48 -7.83 0.66 21.32
C ASN A 48 -7.74 -0.60 22.20
N PRO A 49 -8.02 -1.79 21.66
CA PRO A 49 -7.97 -3.04 22.44
C PRO A 49 -6.56 -3.36 22.95
N ILE A 50 -5.51 -2.80 22.33
CA ILE A 50 -4.11 -3.07 22.70
C ILE A 50 -3.56 -2.04 23.69
N ASP A 51 -4.17 -0.86 23.78
CA ASP A 51 -3.69 0.24 24.62
C ASP A 51 -4.67 0.56 25.75
N ARG A 52 -5.07 -0.46 26.52
CA ARG A 52 -5.93 -0.33 27.72
C ARG A 52 -7.21 0.49 27.48
N GLY A 53 -7.78 0.44 26.27
CA GLY A 53 -8.98 1.19 25.92
C GLY A 53 -8.78 2.68 25.66
N LYS A 54 -7.53 3.18 25.58
CA LYS A 54 -7.28 4.56 25.17
C LYS A 54 -7.88 4.81 23.80
N LYS A 55 -8.49 5.99 23.63
CA LYS A 55 -9.12 6.38 22.38
C LYS A 55 -8.07 6.71 21.34
N GLY A 56 -8.23 6.14 20.16
CA GLY A 56 -7.39 6.44 19.03
C GLY A 56 -8.06 6.18 17.70
N SER A 57 -7.31 6.44 16.65
CA SER A 57 -7.70 6.20 15.27
C SER A 57 -6.63 5.40 14.55
N LYS A 58 -7.06 4.68 13.51
CA LYS A 58 -6.19 3.97 12.59
C LYS A 58 -6.19 4.70 11.25
N ILE A 59 -5.00 4.82 10.68
CA ILE A 59 -4.82 5.18 9.27
C ILE A 59 -4.69 3.89 8.46
N HIS A 60 -5.53 3.77 7.44
CA HIS A 60 -5.48 2.69 6.47
C HIS A 60 -4.97 3.20 5.13
N LEU A 61 -4.10 2.43 4.47
CA LEU A 61 -3.44 2.88 3.26
C LEU A 61 -3.29 1.77 2.22
N VAL A 62 -3.61 2.13 0.98
CA VAL A 62 -3.36 1.35 -0.22
C VAL A 62 -2.22 2.03 -0.97
N THR A 63 -1.12 1.30 -1.23
CA THR A 63 0.02 1.84 -1.99
C THR A 63 0.32 1.02 -3.24
N GLU A 64 0.93 1.66 -4.24
CA GLU A 64 1.57 0.98 -5.37
C GLU A 64 2.78 0.13 -4.92
N ARG A 65 3.35 -0.71 -5.82
CA ARG A 65 4.56 -1.55 -5.59
C ARG A 65 5.70 -0.82 -4.91
N THR A 66 5.90 0.42 -5.29
CA THR A 66 7.05 1.22 -4.87
C THR A 66 6.78 2.05 -3.61
N GLY A 67 5.58 1.93 -3.04
CA GLY A 67 5.18 2.64 -1.82
C GLY A 67 4.52 3.99 -2.04
N LEU A 68 4.09 4.31 -3.28
CA LEU A 68 3.29 5.50 -3.57
C LEU A 68 1.87 5.31 -3.03
N PRO A 69 1.39 6.18 -2.11
CA PRO A 69 -0.02 6.22 -1.70
C PRO A 69 -0.97 6.34 -2.89
N LEU A 70 -2.00 5.49 -2.95
CA LEU A 70 -3.06 5.53 -3.96
C LEU A 70 -4.42 5.85 -3.34
N SER A 71 -4.73 5.28 -2.18
CA SER A 71 -5.99 5.50 -1.48
C SER A 71 -5.75 5.43 0.02
N ILE A 72 -6.47 6.26 0.77
CA ILE A 72 -6.33 6.41 2.22
C ILE A 72 -7.69 6.46 2.89
N GLY A 73 -7.76 5.93 4.11
CA GLY A 73 -8.95 5.97 4.95
C GLY A 73 -8.57 6.04 6.42
N ILE A 74 -9.49 6.52 7.25
CA ILE A 74 -9.35 6.57 8.70
C ILE A 74 -10.51 5.85 9.34
N SER A 75 -10.25 5.18 10.45
CA SER A 75 -11.28 4.59 11.31
C SER A 75 -10.94 4.75 12.79
N GLY A 76 -11.90 4.40 13.65
CA GLY A 76 -11.64 4.23 15.07
C GLY A 76 -10.67 3.07 15.34
N ALA A 77 -9.88 3.16 16.41
CA ALA A 77 -8.90 2.13 16.73
C ALA A 77 -9.50 0.74 17.03
N ASN A 78 -10.80 0.66 17.30
CA ASN A 78 -11.55 -0.59 17.50
C ASN A 78 -12.02 -1.24 16.19
N LEU A 79 -12.04 -0.50 15.06
CA LEU A 79 -12.50 -1.07 13.79
C LEU A 79 -11.55 -2.19 13.36
N HIS A 80 -12.12 -3.30 12.90
CA HIS A 80 -11.32 -4.38 12.36
C HIS A 80 -10.82 -4.00 10.96
N ASP A 81 -9.52 -4.14 10.75
CA ASP A 81 -8.79 -3.70 9.56
C ASP A 81 -9.41 -4.22 8.25
N SER A 82 -9.99 -5.43 8.28
CA SER A 82 -10.70 -6.02 7.13
C SER A 82 -11.89 -5.20 6.64
N GLN A 83 -12.56 -4.45 7.52
CA GLN A 83 -13.71 -3.62 7.16
C GLN A 83 -13.29 -2.37 6.37
N ALA A 84 -12.05 -1.92 6.54
CA ALA A 84 -11.53 -0.78 5.79
C ALA A 84 -11.07 -1.14 4.37
N LEU A 85 -10.87 -2.42 4.04
CA LEU A 85 -10.33 -2.82 2.72
C LEU A 85 -11.28 -2.48 1.56
N ASP A 86 -12.58 -2.78 1.66
CA ASP A 86 -13.55 -2.50 0.59
C ASP A 86 -13.59 -1.01 0.21
N PRO A 87 -13.80 -0.06 1.16
CA PRO A 87 -13.81 1.35 0.82
C PRO A 87 -12.47 1.84 0.27
N LEU A 88 -11.34 1.33 0.77
CA LEU A 88 -10.01 1.71 0.27
C LEU A 88 -9.78 1.28 -1.18
N VAL A 89 -10.15 0.06 -1.54
CA VAL A 89 -10.02 -0.45 -2.91
C VAL A 89 -10.94 0.30 -3.87
N ARG A 90 -12.15 0.65 -3.43
CA ARG A 90 -13.07 1.48 -4.22
C ARG A 90 -12.58 2.91 -4.40
N GLY A 91 -11.88 3.45 -3.39
CA GLY A 91 -11.28 4.78 -3.40
C GLY A 91 -10.04 4.92 -4.29
N ILE A 92 -9.56 3.85 -4.94
CA ILE A 92 -8.39 3.93 -5.83
C ILE A 92 -8.73 4.82 -7.03
N PRO A 93 -7.94 5.90 -7.27
CA PRO A 93 -8.20 6.80 -8.38
C PRO A 93 -7.95 6.10 -9.73
N PRO A 94 -8.50 6.61 -10.84
CA PRO A 94 -8.26 6.06 -12.16
C PRO A 94 -6.77 6.15 -12.55
N VAL A 95 -6.05 5.03 -12.46
CA VAL A 95 -4.64 4.93 -12.82
C VAL A 95 -4.50 4.70 -14.33
N ARG A 96 -3.61 5.45 -14.99
CA ARG A 96 -3.33 5.27 -16.42
C ARG A 96 -2.84 3.85 -16.69
N SER A 97 -3.51 3.17 -17.60
CA SER A 97 -3.05 1.88 -18.11
C SER A 97 -2.13 2.10 -19.31
N ARG A 98 -1.20 1.16 -19.55
CA ARG A 98 -0.30 1.20 -20.71
C ARG A 98 -1.07 1.11 -22.04
N ARG A 99 -2.22 0.43 -22.03
CA ARG A 99 -3.13 0.25 -23.17
C ARG A 99 -4.56 0.28 -22.66
N GLY A 100 -5.43 1.08 -23.29
CA GLY A 100 -6.86 1.14 -23.01
C GLY A 100 -7.27 2.12 -21.90
N LEU A 101 -8.46 1.90 -21.33
CA LEU A 101 -9.09 2.77 -20.34
C LEU A 101 -8.28 2.84 -19.03
N ARG A 102 -8.44 3.95 -18.30
CA ARG A 102 -7.88 4.11 -16.96
C ARG A 102 -8.45 3.03 -16.03
N ARG A 103 -7.58 2.40 -15.24
CA ARG A 103 -7.96 1.32 -14.32
C ARG A 103 -8.26 1.90 -12.94
N ARG A 104 -9.46 1.62 -12.43
CA ARG A 104 -9.85 1.95 -11.04
C ARG A 104 -9.64 0.78 -10.07
N ARG A 105 -9.27 -0.40 -10.57
CA ARG A 105 -9.10 -1.62 -9.77
C ARG A 105 -7.71 -2.23 -9.99
N PRO A 106 -7.06 -2.73 -8.91
CA PRO A 106 -5.76 -3.36 -9.04
C PRO A 106 -5.89 -4.72 -9.73
N ALA A 107 -4.92 -5.05 -10.58
CA ALA A 107 -4.82 -6.41 -11.13
C ALA A 107 -4.51 -7.43 -10.04
N LYS A 108 -3.72 -7.01 -9.05
CA LYS A 108 -3.20 -7.84 -7.98
C LYS A 108 -3.10 -7.06 -6.67
N LEU A 109 -3.63 -7.65 -5.60
CA LEU A 109 -3.63 -7.09 -4.25
C LEU A 109 -2.85 -8.02 -3.30
N TYR A 110 -2.02 -7.44 -2.46
CA TYR A 110 -1.32 -8.11 -1.36
C TYR A 110 -1.87 -7.55 -0.05
N ALA A 111 -2.21 -8.44 0.86
CA ALA A 111 -2.68 -8.07 2.18
C ALA A 111 -2.19 -9.09 3.21
N ASP A 112 -2.20 -8.69 4.47
CA ASP A 112 -1.81 -9.56 5.58
C ASP A 112 -2.70 -10.80 5.70
N LYS A 113 -2.20 -11.82 6.40
CA LYS A 113 -2.90 -13.08 6.69
C LYS A 113 -4.27 -12.87 7.36
N GLY A 114 -4.47 -11.77 8.09
CA GLY A 114 -5.75 -11.42 8.72
C GLY A 114 -6.89 -11.11 7.74
N TYR A 115 -6.59 -10.96 6.45
CA TYR A 115 -7.56 -10.68 5.40
C TYR A 115 -8.03 -11.93 4.63
N ASP A 116 -7.71 -13.13 5.13
CA ASP A 116 -7.98 -14.41 4.47
C ASP A 116 -9.45 -14.64 4.11
N HIS A 117 -10.38 -14.10 4.90
CA HIS A 117 -11.83 -14.21 4.65
C HIS A 117 -12.31 -13.33 3.48
N LEU A 118 -11.54 -12.32 3.05
CA LEU A 118 -11.92 -11.42 1.96
C LEU A 118 -11.55 -11.92 0.56
N ARG A 119 -10.99 -13.12 0.44
CA ARG A 119 -10.62 -13.71 -0.86
C ARG A 119 -11.79 -13.86 -1.82
N GLY A 120 -12.97 -14.24 -1.30
CA GLY A 120 -14.19 -14.37 -2.09
C GLY A 120 -14.60 -13.02 -2.67
N TRP A 121 -14.67 -12.00 -1.81
CA TRP A 121 -14.96 -10.63 -2.19
C TRP A 121 -13.96 -10.07 -3.22
N LEU A 122 -12.66 -10.39 -3.12
CA LEU A 122 -11.65 -9.96 -4.10
C LEU A 122 -11.78 -10.69 -5.45
N ARG A 123 -12.31 -11.91 -5.47
CA ARG A 123 -12.50 -12.68 -6.72
C ARG A 123 -13.65 -12.16 -7.56
N GLN A 124 -14.74 -11.70 -6.95
CA GLN A 124 -15.91 -11.13 -7.65
C GLN A 124 -15.53 -10.02 -8.66
N PRO A 125 -14.73 -9.00 -8.32
CA PRO A 125 -14.26 -7.97 -9.26
C PRO A 125 -13.05 -8.41 -10.11
N GLY A 126 -12.61 -9.67 -10.05
CA GLY A 126 -11.47 -10.18 -10.81
C GLY A 126 -10.09 -9.77 -10.26
N ILE A 127 -9.98 -9.39 -8.99
CA ILE A 127 -8.71 -8.96 -8.38
C ILE A 127 -7.92 -10.18 -7.92
N ARG A 128 -6.72 -10.39 -8.48
CA ARG A 128 -5.84 -11.47 -8.03
C ARG A 128 -5.31 -11.14 -6.62
N HIS A 129 -5.62 -11.95 -5.63
CA HIS A 129 -5.15 -11.71 -4.27
C HIS A 129 -3.93 -12.56 -3.93
N ARG A 130 -3.02 -12.00 -3.14
CA ARG A 130 -1.91 -12.70 -2.49
C ARG A 130 -2.02 -12.45 -0.99
N ILE A 131 -2.76 -13.34 -0.36
CA ILE A 131 -3.03 -13.39 1.07
C ILE A 131 -2.59 -14.78 1.52
N ALA A 132 -1.97 -14.90 2.69
CA ALA A 132 -1.63 -16.22 3.26
C ALA A 132 -2.86 -16.83 3.93
N ARG A 133 -3.07 -18.14 3.79
CA ARG A 133 -4.20 -18.85 4.42
C ARG A 133 -4.04 -18.94 5.92
N LYS A 134 -5.06 -18.55 6.68
CA LYS A 134 -5.08 -18.64 8.14
C LYS A 134 -4.94 -20.11 8.56
N GLY A 135 -4.09 -20.39 9.55
CA GLY A 135 -3.83 -21.76 10.04
C GLY A 135 -3.01 -22.67 9.12
N ILE A 136 -2.82 -22.34 7.83
CA ILE A 136 -2.18 -23.24 6.85
C ILE A 136 -0.82 -22.71 6.39
N GLU A 137 -0.77 -21.47 5.90
CA GLU A 137 0.43 -20.93 5.25
C GLU A 137 1.27 -20.07 6.22
N SER A 138 2.59 -20.12 6.09
CA SER A 138 3.48 -19.27 6.88
C SER A 138 3.40 -17.80 6.43
N SER A 139 3.55 -16.86 7.37
CA SER A 139 3.50 -15.42 7.08
C SER A 139 4.83 -14.86 6.56
N THR A 140 5.89 -15.67 6.48
CA THR A 140 7.27 -15.23 6.20
C THR A 140 7.42 -14.61 4.81
N TRP A 141 6.75 -15.17 3.80
CA TRP A 141 6.82 -14.67 2.42
C TRP A 141 6.14 -13.30 2.22
N LEU A 142 5.23 -12.91 3.10
CA LEU A 142 4.58 -11.59 3.05
C LEU A 142 5.59 -10.45 3.30
N GLY A 143 6.71 -10.72 3.99
CA GLY A 143 7.70 -9.72 4.42
C GLY A 143 8.18 -8.78 3.31
N ARG A 144 8.45 -9.28 2.10
CA ARG A 144 8.96 -8.46 0.98
C ARG A 144 7.97 -7.38 0.53
N HIS A 145 6.67 -7.66 0.59
CA HIS A 145 5.62 -6.72 0.16
C HIS A 145 5.14 -5.88 1.35
N ARG A 146 5.23 -6.46 2.55
CA ARG A 146 4.89 -5.86 3.82
C ARG A 146 5.83 -4.70 4.17
N TRP A 147 7.13 -4.80 3.85
CA TRP A 147 8.11 -3.73 4.06
C TRP A 147 7.78 -2.45 3.29
N THR A 148 7.24 -2.54 2.08
CA THR A 148 6.85 -1.35 1.31
C THR A 148 5.82 -0.51 2.07
N ILE A 149 4.81 -1.15 2.66
CA ILE A 149 3.79 -0.42 3.44
C ILE A 149 4.35 0.10 4.75
N GLU A 150 5.14 -0.71 5.47
CA GLU A 150 5.79 -0.24 6.71
C GLU A 150 6.63 1.00 6.46
N ARG A 151 7.36 1.03 5.35
CA ARG A 151 8.16 2.19 4.97
C ARG A 151 7.30 3.42 4.69
N THR A 152 6.23 3.27 3.91
CA THR A 152 5.33 4.39 3.62
C THR A 152 4.63 4.88 4.88
N MET A 153 4.23 3.98 5.78
CA MET A 153 3.69 4.35 7.09
C MET A 153 4.72 5.04 7.98
N SER A 154 5.98 4.62 7.95
CA SER A 154 7.06 5.30 8.66
C SER A 154 7.26 6.73 8.15
N TRP A 155 7.11 6.98 6.85
CA TRP A 155 7.13 8.34 6.30
C TRP A 155 5.95 9.19 6.79
N LEU A 156 4.76 8.60 6.89
CA LEU A 156 3.59 9.27 7.48
C LEU A 156 3.79 9.57 8.96
N GLY A 157 4.34 8.61 9.72
CA GLY A 157 4.66 8.79 11.14
C GLY A 157 5.76 9.83 11.39
N GLY A 158 6.65 10.05 10.41
CA GLY A 158 7.63 11.14 10.43
C GLY A 158 7.02 12.53 10.30
N CYS A 159 5.77 12.66 9.84
CA CYS A 159 5.04 13.91 9.85
C CYS A 159 4.55 14.19 11.28
N ARG A 160 5.24 15.10 12.01
CA ARG A 160 4.92 15.47 13.40
C ARG A 160 3.44 15.78 13.64
N ARG A 161 2.74 16.34 12.63
CA ARG A 161 1.30 16.63 12.72
C ARG A 161 0.43 15.39 12.88
N LEU A 162 0.86 14.25 12.33
CA LEU A 162 0.10 13.00 12.38
C LEU A 162 0.39 12.18 13.63
N HIS A 163 1.57 12.33 14.25
CA HIS A 163 2.06 11.56 15.42
C HIS A 163 1.21 11.68 16.71
N ARG A 164 0.30 12.66 16.76
CA ARG A 164 -0.74 12.70 17.77
C ARG A 164 -1.95 13.35 17.13
N ARG A 165 -3.11 12.71 17.26
CA ARG A 165 -4.35 13.26 16.71
C ARG A 165 -4.86 14.37 17.63
N TYR A 166 -4.76 15.62 17.17
CA TYR A 166 -5.30 16.79 17.86
C TYR A 166 -6.68 17.18 17.34
N GLU A 167 -7.06 16.69 16.16
CA GLU A 167 -8.29 17.03 15.48
C GLU A 167 -9.49 16.28 16.06
N ARG A 168 -10.47 17.04 16.55
CA ARG A 168 -11.77 16.48 16.96
C ARG A 168 -12.53 15.91 15.74
N LYS A 169 -12.56 16.62 14.61
CA LYS A 169 -13.22 16.14 13.39
C LYS A 169 -12.36 15.14 12.62
N ALA A 170 -12.93 14.01 12.22
CA ALA A 170 -12.24 13.00 11.44
C ALA A 170 -11.83 13.51 10.05
N GLU A 171 -12.64 14.39 9.45
CA GLU A 171 -12.38 15.00 8.15
C GLU A 171 -11.08 15.82 8.14
N HIS A 172 -10.82 16.59 9.21
CA HIS A 172 -9.58 17.36 9.32
C HIS A 172 -8.38 16.44 9.44
N PHE A 173 -8.49 15.36 10.24
CA PHE A 173 -7.43 14.38 10.36
C PHE A 173 -7.16 13.68 9.01
N LEU A 174 -8.21 13.34 8.27
CA LEU A 174 -8.10 12.80 6.91
C LEU A 174 -7.44 13.78 5.95
N ALA A 175 -7.80 15.06 5.99
CA ALA A 175 -7.20 16.10 5.17
C ALA A 175 -5.69 16.22 5.44
N PHE A 176 -5.26 16.27 6.71
CA PHE A 176 -3.83 16.29 7.04
C PHE A 176 -3.10 15.04 6.56
N THR A 177 -3.73 13.87 6.70
CA THR A 177 -3.14 12.62 6.25
C THR A 177 -3.03 12.57 4.72
N ALA A 178 -4.03 13.09 4.01
CA ALA A 178 -4.00 13.23 2.55
C ALA A 178 -2.90 14.22 2.09
N ILE A 179 -2.72 15.34 2.78
CA ILE A 179 -1.62 16.29 2.52
C ILE A 179 -0.25 15.60 2.70
N ALA A 180 -0.08 14.82 3.76
CA ALA A 180 1.15 14.07 3.98
C ALA A 180 1.39 13.02 2.87
N CYS A 181 0.36 12.31 2.43
CA CYS A 181 0.44 11.40 1.28
C CYS A 181 0.85 12.14 -0.01
N ASN A 182 0.27 13.32 -0.27
CA ASN A 182 0.63 14.14 -1.43
C ASN A 182 2.09 14.59 -1.39
N LEU A 183 2.59 14.98 -0.21
CA LEU A 183 4.00 15.33 -0.03
C LEU A 183 4.94 14.14 -0.29
N ILE A 184 4.57 12.94 0.16
CA ILE A 184 5.30 11.70 -0.16
C ILE A 184 5.30 11.46 -1.66
N CYS A 185 4.15 11.57 -2.32
CA CYS A 185 4.03 11.40 -3.77
C CYS A 185 4.91 12.41 -4.52
N TYR A 186 4.85 13.70 -4.15
CA TYR A 186 5.65 14.76 -4.74
C TYR A 186 7.15 14.46 -4.64
N ARG A 187 7.66 14.16 -3.43
CA ARG A 187 9.08 13.81 -3.21
C ARG A 187 9.56 12.59 -3.98
N ARG A 188 8.64 11.67 -4.30
CA ARG A 188 8.92 10.43 -5.03
C ARG A 188 8.87 10.60 -6.54
N LEU A 189 8.12 11.58 -7.05
CA LEU A 189 7.93 11.84 -8.47
C LEU A 189 8.79 12.98 -9.00
N ALA A 190 9.17 13.93 -8.14
CA ALA A 190 10.06 15.05 -8.48
C ALA A 190 11.56 14.64 -8.55
N LYS A 191 11.86 13.36 -8.35
CA LYS A 191 13.17 12.73 -8.59
C LYS A 191 13.10 11.90 -9.86
#